data_AF-A0A2V6WV37-F1
#
_entry.id   AF-A0A2V6WV37-F1
#
_cell.length_a   1.000
_cell.length_b   1.000
_cell.length_c   1.000
_cell.angle_alpha   90.00
_cell.angle_beta   90.00
_cell.angle_gamma   90.00
#
_symmetry.space_group_name_H-M   'P 1'
#
loop_
_entity.id
_entity.type
_entity.pdbx_description
1 polymer ?
#
loop_
_entity_poly.entity_id
_entity_poly.type
_entity_poly.pdbx_seq_one_letter_code
_entity_poly.pdbx_strand_id
1 'polypeptide(L)'
;EATSTSSRPPAAKAGLKDLATTTGPAHTFSEKLACAECGISFPEVSPRMFSFNNPYGACPECSGIGSREEIDPDRLVPNPARSLKDGALAPWAG
;
A
#
# COMPACT_ATOMS: atom_id res chain seq x y z
N GLU A 1 -6.48 -4.95 18.78
CA GLU A 1 -6.30 -3.50 18.62
C GLU A 1 -4.96 -3.21 17.96
N ALA A 2 -4.99 -2.70 16.75
CA ALA A 2 -3.87 -2.05 16.09
C ALA A 2 -4.46 -1.14 15.02
N THR A 3 -5.15 -0.09 15.46
CA THR A 3 -5.56 0.99 14.59
C THR A 3 -4.29 1.70 14.16
N SER A 4 -3.75 1.29 13.00
CA SER A 4 -2.69 1.99 12.30
C SER A 4 -3.23 3.35 11.90
N THR A 5 -3.12 4.29 12.83
CA THR A 5 -3.37 5.70 12.59
C THR A 5 -2.18 6.18 11.77
N SER A 6 -2.22 5.95 10.46
CA SER A 6 -1.33 6.61 9.52
C SER A 6 -1.62 8.09 9.67
N SER A 7 -0.79 8.77 10.45
CA SER A 7 -0.76 10.21 10.63
C SER A 7 -0.36 10.83 9.30
N ARG A 8 -1.33 10.88 8.37
CA ARG A 8 -1.14 11.47 7.06
C ARG A 8 -1.16 12.98 7.27
N PRO A 9 -0.08 13.71 6.95
CA PRO A 9 -0.08 15.16 7.07
C PRO A 9 -1.24 15.70 6.21
N PRO A 10 -1.90 16.79 6.63
CA PRO A 10 -2.90 17.42 5.78
C PRO A 10 -2.19 17.82 4.50
N ALA A 11 -2.53 17.15 3.40
CA ALA A 11 -2.06 17.55 2.09
C ALA A 11 -2.58 18.99 1.90
N ALA A 12 -1.69 19.97 2.03
CA ALA A 12 -1.99 21.33 1.64
C ALA A 12 -2.56 21.26 0.22
N LYS A 13 -3.75 21.82 -0.01
CA LYS A 13 -4.53 21.78 -1.27
C LYS A 13 -3.65 22.12 -2.49
N ALA A 14 -2.87 21.17 -2.99
CA ALA A 14 -1.84 21.44 -3.98
C ALA A 14 -2.48 21.44 -5.37
N GLY A 15 -2.96 22.61 -5.79
CA GLY A 15 -3.54 22.82 -7.12
C GLY A 15 -5.06 22.97 -7.16
N LEU A 16 -5.75 22.96 -6.01
CA LEU A 16 -7.20 23.18 -5.93
C LEU A 16 -7.53 24.67 -5.84
N LYS A 17 -8.45 25.17 -6.68
CA LYS A 17 -8.92 26.56 -6.71
C LYS A 17 -10.45 26.60 -6.63
N ASP A 18 -10.98 27.38 -5.70
CA ASP A 18 -12.42 27.59 -5.56
C ASP A 18 -12.85 28.81 -6.37
N LEU A 19 -13.87 28.64 -7.21
CA LEU A 19 -14.48 29.67 -8.03
C LEU A 19 -15.88 29.95 -7.49
N ALA A 20 -16.05 31.10 -6.85
CA ALA A 20 -17.36 31.61 -6.47
C ALA A 20 -18.04 32.25 -7.70
N THR A 21 -19.31 31.93 -7.93
CA THR A 21 -20.12 32.55 -8.99
C THR A 21 -21.05 33.59 -8.38
N THR A 22 -21.35 34.67 -9.11
CA THR A 22 -22.13 35.82 -8.60
C THR A 22 -23.61 35.48 -8.35
N THR A 23 -24.12 34.44 -9.01
CA THR A 23 -25.54 34.07 -9.01
C THR A 23 -25.79 32.57 -8.83
N GLY A 24 -24.75 31.76 -8.57
CA GLY A 24 -24.85 30.31 -8.48
C GLY A 24 -23.96 29.69 -7.40
N PRO A 25 -23.90 28.34 -7.33
CA PRO A 25 -23.04 27.65 -6.39
C PRO A 25 -21.56 27.85 -6.71
N ALA A 26 -20.71 27.75 -5.68
CA ALA A 26 -19.26 27.73 -5.85
C ALA A 26 -18.81 26.38 -6.42
N HIS A 27 -17.77 26.41 -7.25
CA HIS A 27 -17.19 25.23 -7.88
C HIS A 27 -15.69 25.15 -7.62
N THR A 28 -15.18 23.94 -7.42
CA THR A 28 -13.76 23.70 -7.15
C THR A 28 -13.11 23.05 -8.37
N PHE A 29 -11.99 23.61 -8.82
CA PHE A 29 -11.24 23.15 -10.00
C PHE A 29 -9.78 22.87 -9.66
N SER A 30 -9.11 22.09 -10.50
CA SER A 30 -7.68 21.81 -10.40
C SER A 30 -7.05 21.64 -11.78
N GLU A 31 -5.88 22.24 -11.97
CA GLU A 31 -5.02 22.02 -13.16
C GLU A 31 -4.13 20.79 -12.99
N LYS A 32 -4.09 20.20 -11.79
CA LYS A 32 -3.34 18.99 -11.45
C LYS A 32 -4.29 17.81 -11.23
N LEU A 33 -3.74 16.59 -11.28
CA LEU A 33 -4.47 15.36 -10.96
C LEU A 33 -4.73 15.28 -9.44
N ALA A 34 -5.66 16.09 -8.93
CA ALA A 34 -5.95 16.22 -7.52
C ALA A 34 -7.40 15.83 -7.21
N CYS A 35 -7.59 15.15 -6.08
CA CYS A 35 -8.91 14.83 -5.54
C CYS A 35 -9.49 16.06 -4.83
N ALA A 36 -10.70 16.48 -5.23
CA ALA A 36 -11.38 17.63 -4.64
C ALA A 36 -11.88 17.39 -3.20
N GLU A 37 -12.06 16.13 -2.80
CA GLU A 37 -12.59 15.76 -1.48
C GLU A 37 -11.48 15.63 -0.44
N CYS A 38 -10.41 14.90 -0.75
CA CYS A 38 -9.35 14.60 0.21
C CYS A 38 -8.06 15.40 -0.01
N GLY A 39 -7.98 16.23 -1.06
CA GLY A 39 -6.84 17.10 -1.34
C GLY A 39 -5.56 16.39 -1.77
N ILE A 40 -5.62 15.07 -2.00
CA ILE A 40 -4.48 14.28 -2.51
C ILE A 40 -4.22 14.63 -3.97
N SER A 41 -2.97 14.87 -4.33
CA SER A 41 -2.54 15.03 -5.72
C SER A 41 -1.66 13.86 -6.17
N PHE A 42 -1.83 13.48 -7.43
CA PHE A 42 -1.03 12.49 -8.11
C PHE A 42 0.00 13.17 -9.03
N PRO A 43 1.17 12.55 -9.22
CA PRO A 43 2.10 12.95 -10.27
C PRO A 43 1.50 12.70 -11.66
N GLU A 44 2.14 13.24 -12.69
CA GLU A 44 1.73 13.00 -14.07
C GLU A 44 1.75 11.50 -14.40
N VAL A 45 0.66 11.02 -15.00
CA VAL A 45 0.50 9.60 -15.34
C VAL A 45 1.41 9.26 -16.51
N SER A 46 2.29 8.28 -16.30
CA SER A 46 3.15 7.74 -17.36
C SER A 46 3.05 6.22 -17.43
N PRO A 47 3.34 5.59 -18.59
CA PRO A 47 3.28 4.13 -18.73
C PRO A 47 4.17 3.37 -17.72
N ARG A 48 5.28 3.98 -17.29
CA ARG A 48 6.23 3.36 -16.35
C ARG A 48 5.63 3.16 -14.95
N MET A 49 4.63 3.96 -14.57
CA MET A 49 3.91 3.79 -13.30
C MET A 49 3.07 2.52 -13.25
N PHE A 50 2.76 1.93 -14.40
CA PHE A 50 2.02 0.68 -14.51
C PHE A 50 2.93 -0.53 -14.77
N SER A 51 4.25 -0.31 -14.82
CA SER A 51 5.21 -1.38 -15.01
C SER A 51 5.69 -1.88 -13.65
N PHE A 52 5.28 -3.10 -13.30
CA PHE A 52 5.79 -3.80 -12.11
C PHE A 52 7.29 -4.11 -12.22
N ASN A 53 7.86 -4.08 -13.41
CA ASN A 53 9.30 -4.22 -13.65
C ASN A 53 10.08 -2.91 -13.46
N ASN A 54 9.41 -1.81 -13.11
CA ASN A 54 10.04 -0.51 -12.91
C ASN A 54 9.85 -0.05 -11.45
N PRO A 55 10.90 0.39 -10.73
CA PRO A 55 10.77 0.89 -9.35
C PRO A 55 9.68 1.95 -9.15
N TYR A 56 9.36 2.74 -10.18
CA TYR A 56 8.29 3.75 -10.12
C TYR A 56 6.87 3.14 -10.09
N GLY A 57 6.66 1.97 -10.68
CA GLY A 57 5.36 1.27 -10.71
C GLY A 57 5.32 0.01 -9.83
N ALA A 58 6.47 -0.47 -9.38
CA ALA A 58 6.59 -1.65 -8.54
C ALA A 58 6.06 -1.37 -7.13
N CYS A 59 5.34 -2.34 -6.57
CA CYS A 59 4.96 -2.32 -5.17
C CYS A 59 6.25 -2.33 -4.31
N PRO A 60 6.45 -1.38 -3.36
CA PRO A 60 7.69 -1.28 -2.57
C PRO A 60 7.91 -2.47 -1.62
N GLU A 61 6.84 -3.22 -1.38
CA GLU A 61 6.76 -4.30 -0.42
C GLU A 61 7.15 -5.67 -1.00
N CYS A 62 6.93 -5.87 -2.30
CA CYS A 62 7.28 -7.11 -3.00
C CYS A 62 8.11 -6.85 -4.26
N SER A 63 8.58 -5.62 -4.47
CA SER A 63 9.36 -5.18 -5.63
C SER A 63 8.74 -5.56 -6.97
N GLY A 64 7.41 -5.58 -7.05
CA GLY A 64 6.67 -5.92 -8.28
C GLY A 64 6.52 -7.42 -8.56
N ILE A 65 6.96 -8.31 -7.67
CA ILE A 65 6.83 -9.77 -7.82
C ILE A 65 5.38 -10.25 -7.61
N GLY A 66 4.66 -9.60 -6.69
CA GLY A 66 3.26 -9.93 -6.38
C GLY A 66 3.07 -11.11 -5.42
N SER A 67 4.17 -11.72 -4.95
CA SER A 67 4.18 -12.74 -3.90
C SER A 67 5.30 -12.48 -2.90
N ARG A 68 5.24 -13.14 -1.76
CA ARG A 68 6.29 -13.16 -0.73
C ARG A 68 6.51 -14.59 -0.28
N GLU A 69 7.76 -14.91 0.03
CA GLU A 69 8.08 -16.17 0.68
C GLU A 69 7.89 -16.00 2.18
N GLU A 70 7.01 -16.82 2.75
CA GLU A 70 6.72 -16.85 4.17
C GLU A 70 6.91 -18.28 4.69
N ILE A 71 7.21 -18.41 5.99
CA ILE A 71 7.35 -19.73 6.60
C ILE A 71 5.97 -20.34 6.75
N ASP A 72 5.79 -21.50 6.12
CA ASP A 72 4.60 -22.34 6.26
C ASP A 72 4.67 -23.14 7.59
N PRO A 73 3.78 -22.88 8.56
CA PRO A 73 3.79 -23.56 9.86
C PRO A 73 3.59 -25.07 9.75
N ASP A 74 2.82 -25.53 8.77
CA ASP A 74 2.53 -26.96 8.57
C ASP A 74 3.77 -27.70 8.06
N ARG A 75 4.63 -27.00 7.30
CA ARG A 75 5.96 -27.52 6.92
C ARG A 75 6.96 -27.49 8.06
N LEU A 76 6.81 -26.55 9.00
CA LEU A 76 7.70 -26.42 10.15
C LEU A 76 7.42 -27.51 11.20
N VAL A 77 6.14 -27.82 11.44
CA VAL A 77 5.65 -28.82 12.41
C VAL A 77 4.80 -29.88 11.69
N PRO A 78 5.42 -30.82 10.94
CA PRO A 78 4.68 -31.78 10.13
C PRO A 78 3.87 -32.79 10.96
N ASN A 79 4.26 -33.00 12.23
CA ASN A 79 3.48 -33.81 13.16
C ASN A 79 3.38 -33.09 14.52
N PRO A 80 2.28 -32.37 14.78
CA PRO A 80 2.09 -31.63 16.03
C PRO A 80 1.86 -32.52 17.26
N ALA A 81 1.64 -33.83 17.07
CA ALA A 81 1.49 -34.77 18.18
C ALA A 81 2.84 -35.24 18.76
N ARG A 82 3.96 -34.99 18.08
CA ARG A 82 5.30 -35.30 18.63
C ARG A 82 5.69 -34.25 19.67
N SER A 83 6.44 -34.68 20.69
CA SER A 83 7.07 -33.71 21.59
C SER A 83 8.23 -33.00 20.89
N LEU A 84 8.65 -31.85 21.42
CA LEU A 84 9.84 -31.15 20.91
C LEU A 84 11.10 -32.03 20.95
N LYS A 85 11.23 -32.88 21.99
CA LYS A 85 12.36 -33.82 22.13
C LYS A 85 12.31 -34.94 21.09
N ASP A 86 11.13 -35.30 20.63
CA ASP A 86 10.92 -36.37 19.64
C ASP A 86 10.91 -35.85 18.19
N GLY A 87 11.42 -34.63 17.97
CA GLY A 87 11.57 -34.05 16.64
C GLY A 87 10.27 -33.52 16.03
N ALA A 88 9.45 -32.82 16.81
CA ALA A 88 8.26 -32.12 16.28
C ALA A 88 8.60 -31.03 15.26
N LEU A 89 9.75 -30.36 15.43
CA LEU A 89 10.23 -29.32 14.51
C LEU A 89 11.15 -29.93 13.46
N ALA A 90 10.74 -29.91 12.20
CA ALA A 90 11.48 -30.54 11.11
C ALA A 90 12.93 -30.04 10.97
N PRO A 91 13.25 -28.73 11.11
CA PRO A 91 14.63 -28.25 10.97
C PRO A 91 15.57 -28.66 12.12
N TRP A 92 15.02 -29.11 13.25
CA TRP A 92 15.78 -29.44 14.47
C TRP A 92 15.74 -30.93 14.81
N ALA A 93 15.10 -31.75 13.96
CA ALA A 93 15.09 -33.21 14.10
C ALA A 93 16.44 -33.77 13.63
N GLY A 94 17.49 -33.59 14.43
CA GLY A 94 18.85 -34.10 14.22
C GLY A 94 19.42 -34.65 15.51
#